data_AF-A0A7Y5BSD0-F1
#
_entry.id   AF-A0A7Y5BSD0-F1
#
_cell.length_a   1.000
_cell.length_b   1.000
_cell.length_c   1.000
_cell.angle_alpha   90.00
_cell.angle_beta   90.00
_cell.angle_gamma   90.00
#
_symmetry.space_group_name_H-M   'P 1'
#
loop_
_entity.id
_entity.type
_entity.pdbx_description
1 polymer ?
#
loop_
_entity_poly.entity_id
_entity_poly.type
_entity_poly.pdbx_seq_one_letter_code
_entity_poly.pdbx_strand_id
1 'polypeptide(L)' 'MEKYRAKEKLIYRFISDKLIFAYDDKQKLTLNSANILIPTITDYPVKVVLALFNSSLYQFVYSKEKTRKPKSNEKKRNTK' A
#
# COMPACT_ATOMS: atom_id res chain seq x y z
N MET A 1 -10.07 14.90 10.44
CA MET A 1 -9.56 14.08 11.57
C MET A 1 -10.20 12.69 11.63
N GLU A 2 -11.52 12.58 11.43
CA GLU A 2 -12.28 11.33 11.60
C GLU A 2 -11.74 10.13 10.80
N LYS A 3 -11.31 10.34 9.55
CA LYS A 3 -10.75 9.28 8.69
C LYS A 3 -9.53 8.57 9.31
N TYR A 4 -8.65 9.28 10.02
CA TYR A 4 -7.47 8.67 10.67
C TYR A 4 -7.83 7.83 11.91
N ARG A 5 -9.04 8.03 12.44
CA ARG A 5 -9.60 7.30 13.59
C ARG A 5 -10.73 6.35 13.18
N ALA A 6 -10.79 5.94 11.90
CA ALA A 6 -11.74 4.92 11.47
C ALA A 6 -11.59 3.65 12.33
N LYS A 7 -12.74 3.08 12.72
CA LYS A 7 -12.82 1.91 13.63
C LYS A 7 -12.07 0.70 13.09
N GLU A 8 -12.15 0.47 11.78
CA GLU A 8 -11.45 -0.59 11.09
C GLU A 8 -10.79 -0.01 9.84
N LYS A 9 -9.48 -0.19 9.71
CA LYS A 9 -8.72 0.29 8.56
C LYS A 9 -7.49 -0.58 8.31
N LEU A 10 -6.96 -0.48 7.09
CA LEU A 10 -5.65 -1.02 6.74
C LEU A 10 -4.62 0.11 6.73
N ILE A 11 -3.41 -0.21 7.16
CA ILE A 11 -2.25 0.67 7.11
C ILE A 11 -1.28 0.05 6.12
N TYR A 12 -0.73 0.84 5.19
CA TYR A 12 0.25 0.35 4.24
C TYR A 12 1.46 1.27 4.13
N ARG A 13 2.61 0.67 3.82
CA ARG A 13 3.87 1.41 3.64
C ARG A 13 3.88 2.08 2.27
N PHE A 14 3.89 3.41 2.25
CA PHE A 14 3.82 4.19 1.00
C PHE A 14 5.12 4.05 0.19
N ILE A 15 6.28 4.15 0.85
CA ILE A 15 7.61 4.00 0.22
C ILE A 15 8.13 2.60 0.50
N SER A 16 7.95 1.69 -0.45
CA SER A 16 8.30 0.27 -0.29
C SER A 16 8.50 -0.42 -1.64
N ASP A 17 9.52 -1.28 -1.71
CA ASP A 17 9.74 -2.22 -2.82
C ASP A 17 8.67 -3.34 -2.82
N LYS A 18 8.17 -3.71 -1.64
CA LYS A 18 7.13 -4.73 -1.40
C LYS A 18 5.76 -4.15 -1.07
N LEU A 19 4.71 -4.89 -1.35
CA LEU A 19 3.34 -4.56 -0.96
C LEU A 19 3.15 -5.06 0.48
N ILE A 20 3.04 -4.14 1.45
CA ILE A 20 2.97 -4.48 2.87
C ILE A 20 1.78 -3.74 3.49
N PHE A 21 0.82 -4.52 3.99
CA PHE A 21 -0.39 -4.02 4.65
C PHE A 21 -0.50 -4.61 6.05
N ALA A 22 -0.95 -3.80 7.00
CA ALA A 22 -1.27 -4.18 8.37
C ALA A 22 -2.73 -3.82 8.68
N TYR A 23 -3.35 -4.63 9.53
CA TYR A 23 -4.71 -4.39 10.02
C TYR A 23 -4.68 -3.50 11.27
N ASP A 24 -5.60 -2.54 11.33
CA ASP A 24 -5.80 -1.69 12.51
C ASP A 24 -7.28 -1.57 12.86
N ASP A 25 -7.63 -2.10 14.02
CA ASP A 25 -8.93 -1.96 14.70
C ASP A 25 -8.85 -1.10 15.97
N LYS A 26 -7.66 -0.56 16.29
CA LYS A 26 -7.40 0.24 17.50
C LYS A 26 -7.31 1.73 17.22
N GLN A 27 -7.70 2.16 16.02
CA GLN A 27 -7.70 3.56 15.60
C GLN A 27 -6.31 4.23 15.77
N LYS A 28 -5.23 3.48 15.49
CA LYS A 28 -3.85 3.98 15.60
C LYS A 28 -3.59 5.09 14.58
N LEU A 29 -2.72 6.02 14.96
CA LEU A 29 -2.20 7.05 14.05
C LEU A 29 -0.96 6.53 13.32
N THR A 30 -0.79 6.95 12.07
CA THR A 30 0.32 6.54 11.21
C THR A 30 1.36 7.66 11.08
N LEU A 31 2.62 7.30 10.85
CA LEU A 31 3.67 8.23 10.48
C LEU A 31 3.55 8.62 9.00
N ASN A 32 4.26 9.66 8.57
CA ASN A 32 4.22 10.21 7.20
C ASN A 32 4.55 9.17 6.09
N SER A 33 5.24 8.09 6.42
CA SER A 33 5.57 7.01 5.48
C SER A 33 4.53 5.88 5.40
N ALA A 34 3.43 5.99 6.16
CA ALA A 34 2.38 4.99 6.22
C ALA A 34 1.00 5.63 5.97
N ASN A 35 0.36 5.16 4.91
CA ASN A 35 -0.97 5.62 4.51
C ASN A 35 -2.03 4.68 5.05
N ILE A 36 -3.26 5.18 5.12
CA ILE A 36 -4.43 4.41 5.52
C ILE A 36 -5.30 4.08 4.31
N LEU A 37 -5.90 2.90 4.33
CA LEU A 37 -6.94 2.47 3.40
C LEU A 37 -8.15 2.05 4.23
N ILE A 38 -9.30 2.68 4.00
CA ILE A 38 -10.57 2.34 4.63
C ILE A 38 -11.41 1.66 3.55
N PRO A 39 -11.53 0.32 3.55
CA PRO A 39 -12.32 -0.38 2.54
C PRO A 39 -13.80 -0.05 2.72
N THR A 40 -14.47 0.31 1.63
CA THR A 40 -15.92 0.56 1.60
C THR A 40 -16.71 -0.64 1.07
N ILE A 41 -16.04 -1.78 0.90
CA ILE A 41 -16.63 -3.01 0.37
C ILE A 41 -17.39 -3.69 1.50
N THR A 42 -18.71 -3.82 1.39
CA THR A 42 -19.58 -4.34 2.45
C THR A 42 -19.62 -5.86 2.51
N ASP A 43 -19.44 -6.52 1.36
CA ASP A 43 -19.71 -7.96 1.22
C ASP A 43 -18.51 -8.83 1.62
N TYR A 44 -17.36 -8.21 1.88
CA TYR A 44 -16.12 -8.90 2.22
C TYR A 44 -15.49 -8.32 3.48
N PRO A 45 -15.06 -9.17 4.42
CA PRO A 45 -14.31 -8.69 5.59
C PRO A 45 -13.02 -7.98 5.17
N VAL A 46 -12.67 -6.88 5.85
CA VAL A 46 -11.42 -6.12 5.61
C VAL A 46 -10.18 -7.02 5.69
N LYS A 47 -10.22 -8.07 6.51
CA LYS A 47 -9.15 -9.07 6.65
C LYS A 47 -8.92 -9.89 5.37
N VAL A 48 -9.94 -10.08 4.53
CA VAL A 48 -9.78 -10.74 3.22
C VAL A 48 -8.96 -9.84 2.29
N VAL A 49 -9.28 -8.54 2.26
CA VAL A 49 -8.51 -7.54 1.48
C VAL A 49 -7.05 -7.50 1.96
N LEU A 50 -6.82 -7.52 3.27
CA LEU A 50 -5.49 -7.63 3.86
C LEU A 50 -4.75 -8.89 3.39
N ALA A 51 -5.39 -10.05 3.41
CA ALA A 51 -4.79 -11.31 3.02
C ALA A 51 -4.42 -11.32 1.53
N LEU A 52 -5.30 -10.81 0.67
CA LEU A 52 -5.03 -10.66 -0.76
C LEU A 52 -3.84 -9.74 -1.02
N PHE A 53 -3.78 -8.57 -0.38
CA PHE A 53 -2.67 -7.63 -0.58
C PHE A 53 -1.33 -8.09 -0.02
N ASN A 54 -1.32 -8.96 0.99
CA ASN A 54 -0.09 -9.58 1.48
C ASN A 54 0.22 -10.94 0.80
N SER A 55 -0.58 -11.37 -0.18
CA SER A 55 -0.35 -12.63 -0.88
C SER A 55 0.79 -12.56 -1.89
N SER A 56 1.38 -13.72 -2.20
CA SER A 56 2.41 -13.84 -3.24
C SER A 56 1.92 -13.42 -4.63
N LEU A 57 0.64 -13.65 -4.94
CA LEU A 57 0.02 -13.25 -6.20
C LEU A 57 0.03 -11.73 -6.37
N TYR A 58 -0.47 -10.99 -5.38
CA TYR A 58 -0.48 -9.52 -5.45
C TYR A 58 0.92 -8.93 -5.34
N GLN A 59 1.81 -9.57 -4.58
CA GLN A 59 3.22 -9.19 -4.56
C GLN A 59 3.85 -9.34 -5.95
N PHE A 60 3.55 -10.42 -6.68
CA PHE A 60 4.00 -10.62 -8.06
C PHE A 60 3.43 -9.56 -9.01
N VAL A 61 2.12 -9.29 -8.95
CA VAL A 61 1.47 -8.25 -9.76
C VAL A 61 2.10 -6.87 -9.51
N TYR A 62 2.29 -6.51 -8.25
CA TYR A 62 2.91 -5.24 -7.85
C TYR A 62 4.35 -5.12 -8.36
N SER A 63 5.15 -6.18 -8.24
CA SER A 63 6.52 -6.21 -8.76
C SER A 63 6.56 -6.12 -10.29
N LYS A 64 5.66 -6.81 -11.01
CA LYS A 64 5.59 -6.76 -12.47
C LYS A 64 5.18 -5.37 -12.99
N GLU A 65 4.21 -4.74 -12.35
CA GLU A 65 3.79 -3.39 -12.75
C GLU A 65 4.93 -2.37 -12.64
N LYS A 66 5.74 -2.45 -11.57
CA LYS A 66 6.94 -1.61 -11.45
C LYS A 66 7.94 -1.81 -12.57
N THR A 67 8.12 -3.05 -13.05
CA THR A 67 9.04 -3.35 -14.16
C THR A 67 8.52 -2.86 -15.51
N ARG A 68 7.20 -2.66 -15.67
CA ARG A 68 6.58 -2.17 -16.91
C ARG A 68 6.65 -0.66 -17.06
N LYS A 69 6.83 0.09 -15.98
CA LYS A 69 7.00 1.55 -16.07
C LYS A 69 8.31 1.85 -16.80
N PRO A 70 8.30 2.61 -17.91
CA PRO A 70 9.53 3.03 -18.55
C PRO A 70 10.38 3.80 -17.52
N LYS A 71 11.68 3.49 -17.44
CA LYS A 71 12.63 4.25 -16.62
C LYS A 71 12.66 5.70 -17.12
N SER A 72 11.77 6.55 -16.62
CA SER A 72 11.87 7.99 -16.84
C SER A 72 13.05 8.50 -16.01
N ASN A 73 14.14 8.83 -16.72
CA ASN A 73 15.29 9.64 -16.32
C ASN A 73 16.41 8.95 -15.53
N GLU A 74 17.24 8.17 -16.24
CA GLU A 74 18.62 7.87 -15.85
C GLU A 74 19.62 8.26 -16.97
N LYS A 75 19.34 9.38 -17.67
CA LYS A 75 20.19 9.86 -18.76
C LYS A 75 20.23 11.39 -18.87
N LYS A 76 20.58 12.09 -17.76
CA LYS A 76 20.98 13.52 -17.78
C LYS A 76 22.02 13.85 -16.69
N ARG A 77 23.05 13.03 -16.50
CA ARG A 77 24.19 13.40 -15.62
C ARG A 77 25.60 13.15 -16.19
N ASN A 78 25.74 12.62 -17.40
CA ASN A 78 27.06 12.49 -18.04
C ASN A 78 27.05 13.18 -19.41
N THR A 79 27.01 14.51 -19.42
CA THR A 79 27.57 15.39 -20.46
C THR A 79 27.47 16.83 -19.98
N LYS A 80 28.48 17.27 -19.25
CA LYS A 80 29.18 18.55 -19.43
C LYS A 80 30.36 18.60 -18.46
#